data_AF-A0A9E1NZS8-F1
#
_entry.id   AF-A0A9E1NZS8-F1
#
_cell.length_a   1.000
_cell.length_b   1.000
_cell.length_c   1.000
_cell.angle_alpha   90.00
_cell.angle_beta   90.00
_cell.angle_gamma   90.00
#
_symmetry.space_group_name_H-M   'P 1'
#
loop_
_entity.id
_entity.type
_entity.pdbx_description
1 polymer ?
#
loop_
_entity_poly.entity_id
_entity_poly.type
_entity_poly.pdbx_seq_one_letter_code
_entity_poly.pdbx_strand_id
1 'polypeptide(L)' 'MHLGLLQRVQVIYANLDASDRASVEKMPESCGMSDVLSITLDRRLGRADNLEVWQE' A
#
# COMPACT_ATOMS: atom_id res chain seq x y z
N MET A 1 12.04 0.01 8.57
CA MET A 1 10.93 -0.68 7.89
C MET A 1 9.87 0.38 7.65
N HIS A 2 9.52 0.71 6.40
CA HIS A 2 8.61 1.83 6.07
C HIS A 2 7.20 1.32 5.76
N LEU A 3 6.54 0.69 6.74
CA LEU A 3 5.21 0.10 6.55
C LEU A 3 4.16 1.18 6.21
N GLY A 4 4.37 2.43 6.63
CA GLY A 4 3.49 3.54 6.30
C GLY A 4 3.47 3.90 4.81
N LEU A 5 4.48 3.52 4.04
CA LEU A 5 4.44 3.63 2.57
C LEU A 5 3.44 2.62 2.00
N LEU A 6 3.51 1.37 2.46
CA LEU A 6 2.63 0.29 1.99
C LEU A 6 1.16 0.60 2.31
N GLN A 7 0.86 1.08 3.53
CA GLN A 7 -0.50 1.50 3.88
C GLN A 7 -1.03 2.58 2.93
N ARG A 8 -0.20 3.56 2.55
CA ARG A 8 -0.62 4.61 1.61
C ARG A 8 -0.87 4.07 0.22
N VAL A 9 0.00 3.18 -0.27
CA VAL A 9 -0.20 2.51 -1.56
C VAL A 9 -1.52 1.74 -1.55
N GLN A 10 -1.80 0.94 -0.51
CA GLN A 10 -3.06 0.20 -0.37
C GLN A 10 -4.28 1.11 -0.35
N VAL A 11 -4.24 2.20 0.44
CA VAL A 11 -5.35 3.16 0.53
C VAL A 11 -5.60 3.82 -0.83
N ILE A 12 -4.56 4.27 -1.52
CA ILE A 12 -4.70 4.89 -2.84
C ILE A 12 -5.25 3.86 -3.83
N TYR A 13 -4.65 2.68 -3.89
CA TYR A 13 -5.04 1.59 -4.79
C TYR A 13 -6.50 1.14 -4.59
N ALA A 14 -6.94 1.05 -3.33
CA ALA A 14 -8.32 0.72 -2.99
C ALA A 14 -9.34 1.76 -3.46
N ASN A 15 -8.94 3.03 -3.58
CA ASN A 15 -9.81 4.12 -4.04
C ASN A 15 -9.80 4.32 -5.57
N LEU A 16 -8.94 3.61 -6.31
CA LEU A 16 -8.91 3.67 -7.78
C LEU A 16 -10.07 2.85 -8.39
N ASP A 17 -10.58 3.32 -9.52
CA ASP A 17 -11.47 2.53 -10.38
C ASP A 17 -10.71 1.44 -11.15
N ALA A 18 -11.45 0.56 -11.83
CA ALA A 18 -10.87 -0.60 -12.50
C ALA A 18 -9.90 -0.24 -13.65
N SER A 19 -10.14 0.87 -14.35
CA SER A 19 -9.26 1.33 -15.44
C SER A 19 -7.94 1.84 -14.87
N ASP A 20 -8.01 2.63 -13.81
CA ASP A 20 -6.84 3.18 -13.14
C ASP A 20 -6.01 2.09 -12.43
N ARG A 21 -6.66 1.11 -11.81
CA ARG A 21 -5.97 -0.06 -11.21
C ARG A 21 -5.18 -0.85 -12.25
N ALA A 22 -5.79 -1.16 -13.40
CA ALA A 22 -5.12 -1.89 -14.47
C ALA A 22 -3.91 -1.13 -15.05
N SER A 23 -3.92 0.20 -14.97
CA SER A 23 -2.76 1.02 -15.33
C SER A 23 -1.64 0.92 -14.29
N VAL A 24 -2.00 0.98 -13.00
CA VAL A 24 -1.05 0.89 -11.88
C VAL A 24 -0.41 -0.49 -11.79
N GLU A 25 -1.13 -1.58 -12.07
CA GLU A 25 -0.61 -2.96 -12.00
C GLU A 25 0.56 -3.22 -12.96
N LYS A 26 0.64 -2.50 -14.09
CA LYS A 26 1.69 -2.70 -15.11
C LYS A 26 3.10 -2.41 -14.59
N MET A 27 3.25 -1.43 -13.70
CA MET A 27 4.57 -1.01 -13.22
C MET A 27 5.15 -1.98 -12.17
N PRO A 28 4.41 -2.39 -11.13
CA PRO A 28 4.80 -3.48 -10.24
C PRO A 28 5.04 -4.80 -11.00
N GLU A 29 4.20 -5.13 -11.99
CA GLU A 29 4.36 -6.35 -12.79
C GLU A 29 5.67 -6.35 -13.57
N SER A 30 6.00 -5.24 -14.25
CA SER A 30 7.27 -5.08 -14.98
C SER A 30 8.51 -5.24 -14.08
N CYS A 31 8.37 -4.90 -12.79
CA CYS A 31 9.43 -5.03 -11.80
C CYS A 31 9.39 -6.36 -11.02
N GLY A 32 8.46 -7.28 -11.32
CA GLY A 32 8.27 -8.53 -10.59
C GLY A 32 7.78 -8.33 -9.14
N MET A 33 7.08 -7.24 -8.88
CA MET A 33 6.61 -6.82 -7.56
C MET A 33 5.08 -6.83 -7.44
N SER A 34 4.37 -7.56 -8.31
CA SER A 34 2.90 -7.61 -8.32
C SER A 34 2.29 -7.94 -6.96
N ASP A 35 2.96 -8.82 -6.20
CA ASP A 35 2.51 -9.24 -4.87
C ASP A 35 2.39 -8.07 -3.88
N VAL A 36 3.13 -6.97 -4.07
CA VAL A 36 3.10 -5.80 -3.17
C VAL A 36 1.71 -5.17 -3.07
N LEU A 37 0.92 -5.26 -4.15
CA LEU A 37 -0.45 -4.74 -4.19
C LEU A 37 -1.44 -5.67 -3.47
N SER A 38 -1.09 -6.94 -3.31
CA SER A 38 -1.90 -7.96 -2.63
C SER A 38 -1.60 -8.06 -1.13
N ILE A 39 -0.43 -7.59 -0.69
CA ILE A 39 -0.12 -7.47 0.73
C ILE A 39 -1.11 -6.47 1.33
N THR A 40 -1.80 -6.86 2.40
CA THR A 40 -2.71 -6.01 3.19
C THR A 40 -2.23 -5.92 4.63
N LEU A 41 -2.38 -4.74 5.23
CA LEU A 41 -2.11 -4.56 6.65
C LEU A 41 -3.38 -4.84 7.43
N ASP A 42 -3.33 -5.79 8.37
CA ASP A 42 -4.47 -6.14 9.22
C ASP A 42 -4.81 -5.02 10.23
N ARG A 43 -3.84 -4.18 10.56
CA ARG A 43 -3.98 -3.04 11.48
C ARG A 43 -3.50 -1.76 10.83
N ARG A 44 -4.12 -0.64 11.20
CA ARG A 44 -3.73 0.68 10.71
C ARG A 44 -2.49 1.17 11.43
N LEU A 45 -1.59 1.79 10.69
CA LEU A 45 -0.42 2.48 11.21
C LEU A 45 -0.72 3.95 11.46
N GLY A 46 -0.27 4.43 12.61
CA GLY A 46 -0.20 5.83 13.00
C GLY A 46 1.25 6.29 13.07
N ARG A 47 1.42 7.58 13.40
CA ARG A 47 2.71 8.15 13.77
C ARG A 47 2.63 8.70 15.19
N ALA A 48 3.55 8.26 16.03
CA ALA A 48 3.80 8.82 17.35
C ALA A 48 5.31 9.09 17.46
N ASP A 49 5.71 10.30 17.82
CA ASP A 49 7.12 10.67 17.99
C ASP A 49 8.04 10.26 16.81
N ASN A 50 7.57 10.44 15.58
CA ASN A 50 8.23 10.03 14.32
C ASN A 50 8.42 8.51 14.12
N LEU A 51 7.85 7.68 14.99
CA LEU A 51 7.83 6.24 14.86
C LEU A 51 6.52 5.78 14.21
N GLU A 52 6.62 4.79 13.33
CA GLU A 52 5.47 4.06 12.83
C GLU A 52 4.98 3.13 13.94
N VAL A 53 3.76 3.38 14.41
CA VAL A 53 3.13 2.61 15.51
C VAL A 53 1.80 2.04 15.03
N TRP A 54 1.41 0.89 15.57
CA TRP A 54 0.08 0.33 15.32
C TRP A 54 -0.97 1.17 16.06
N GLN A 55 -2.05 1.55 15.38
CA GLN A 55 -3.22 2.15 16.02
C GLN A 55 -4.04 1.03 16.68
N GLU A 56 -4.49 1.28 17.90
CA GLU A 56 -5.40 0.38 18.64
C GLU A 56 -6.83 0.46 18.12
#